data_AF-A0A914NYA8-F1
#
_entry.id   AF-A0A914NYA8-F1
#
_cell.length_a   1.000
_cell.length_b   1.000
_cell.length_c   1.000
_cell.angle_alpha   90.00
_cell.angle_beta   90.00
_cell.angle_gamma   90.00
#
_symmetry.space_group_name_H-M   'P 1'
#
loop_
_entity.id
_entity.type
_entity.pdbx_description
1 polymer ?
#
loop_
_entity_poly.entity_id
_entity_poly.type
_entity_poly.pdbx_seq_one_letter_code
_entity_poly.pdbx_strand_id
1 'polypeptide(L)'
;MFYKVRVQPVTETPKEEIIALSFEKNIKIKDTVARMAKIVFTRDHFSIYVVEDGEEEKMIKDSDGSTKIPLYISFMEKKPVIGESAAKVAEKNPDFVVYDLMKLCSINFENADSKWPFKLIKNYNNEILVEFETSNGPRRAGPDFLLAIVFNHCLKLIEKETGEKLEEIGIKFEGFEKKEDFVPCFKKAGEKINVKLNFL
;
A
#
# COMPACT_ATOMS: atom_id res chain seq x y z
N MET A 1 72.74 -31.48 33.49
CA MET A 1 73.48 -30.93 32.33
C MET A 1 72.88 -31.57 31.08
N PHE A 2 72.54 -30.74 30.11
CA PHE A 2 71.74 -30.99 28.91
C PHE A 2 72.38 -31.97 27.91
N TYR A 3 71.56 -32.65 27.09
CA TYR A 3 71.66 -32.63 25.62
C TYR A 3 70.29 -32.89 24.95
N LYS A 4 70.00 -32.09 23.92
CA LYS A 4 68.88 -32.17 22.95
C LYS A 4 68.98 -33.44 22.08
N VAL A 5 67.85 -34.00 21.63
CA VAL A 5 67.45 -34.14 20.20
C VAL A 5 65.91 -34.23 20.11
N ARG A 6 65.35 -33.65 19.05
CA ARG A 6 63.93 -33.50 18.70
C ARG A 6 63.65 -34.32 17.43
N VAL A 7 62.60 -35.14 17.36
CA VAL A 7 61.68 -35.30 16.20
C VAL A 7 60.30 -35.83 16.68
N GLN A 8 59.26 -35.53 15.89
CA GLN A 8 57.82 -35.32 16.15
C GLN A 8 56.96 -36.56 16.51
N PRO A 9 55.66 -36.34 16.83
CA PRO A 9 54.68 -36.69 15.79
C PRO A 9 53.59 -35.63 15.56
N VAL A 10 53.00 -35.74 14.36
CA VAL A 10 51.82 -35.03 13.89
C VAL A 10 50.60 -35.45 14.71
N THR A 11 49.82 -34.47 15.18
CA THR A 11 48.44 -34.70 15.64
C THR A 11 47.53 -33.77 14.87
N GLU A 12 46.59 -34.39 14.17
CA GLU A 12 45.51 -33.78 13.40
C GLU A 12 44.75 -32.75 14.23
N THR A 13 44.57 -31.56 13.67
CA THR A 13 43.61 -30.58 14.17
C THR A 13 42.19 -31.04 13.81
N PRO A 14 41.22 -31.03 14.75
CA PRO A 14 39.84 -31.41 14.45
C PRO A 14 39.22 -30.45 13.41
N LYS A 15 38.57 -31.02 12.40
CA LYS A 15 37.86 -30.32 11.32
C LYS A 15 36.61 -29.54 11.76
N GLU A 16 36.33 -29.47 13.06
CA GLU A 16 35.07 -28.95 13.60
C GLU A 16 35.14 -27.45 13.97
N GLU A 17 36.33 -26.88 14.20
CA GLU A 17 36.47 -25.45 14.55
C GLU A 17 36.42 -24.50 13.33
N ILE A 18 36.64 -25.00 12.11
CA ILE A 18 36.66 -24.14 10.90
C ILE A 18 35.25 -23.80 10.41
N ILE A 19 34.23 -24.60 10.74
CA ILE A 19 32.86 -24.34 10.27
C ILE A 19 32.22 -23.19 11.08
N ALA A 20 32.53 -23.05 12.37
CA ALA A 20 31.97 -21.99 13.22
C ALA A 20 32.40 -20.58 12.79
N LEU A 21 33.66 -20.40 12.37
CA LEU A 21 34.21 -19.08 11.98
C LEU A 21 33.80 -18.63 10.57
N SER A 22 33.16 -19.49 9.78
CA SER A 22 32.68 -19.16 8.43
C SER A 22 31.18 -18.81 8.38
N PHE A 23 30.44 -19.03 9.46
CA PHE A 23 29.02 -18.68 9.57
C PHE A 23 28.76 -17.32 10.24
N GLU A 24 29.77 -16.69 10.84
CA GLU A 24 29.63 -15.40 11.55
C GLU A 24 29.84 -14.15 10.67
N LYS A 25 30.02 -14.31 9.34
CA LYS A 25 30.13 -13.15 8.43
C LYS A 25 28.94 -13.07 7.47
N ASN A 26 28.09 -12.08 7.77
CA ASN A 26 26.97 -11.55 6.97
C ASN A 26 25.56 -12.00 7.33
N ILE A 27 25.25 -12.23 8.61
CA ILE A 27 23.93 -11.81 9.08
C ILE A 27 24.04 -10.32 9.36
N LYS A 28 23.77 -9.50 8.33
CA LYS A 28 23.20 -8.17 8.62
C LYS A 28 21.89 -8.48 9.32
N ILE A 29 21.90 -8.47 10.65
CA ILE A 29 20.70 -8.17 11.40
C ILE A 29 20.37 -6.77 10.89
N LYS A 30 19.49 -6.68 9.88
CA LYS A 30 18.74 -5.44 9.68
C LYS A 30 18.08 -5.28 11.02
N ASP A 31 18.56 -4.36 11.85
CA ASP A 31 17.78 -3.81 12.94
C ASP A 31 16.41 -3.53 12.30
N THR A 32 15.47 -4.42 12.58
CA THR A 32 14.17 -4.41 11.94
C THR A 32 13.44 -3.34 12.72
N VAL A 33 13.74 -2.09 12.36
CA VAL A 33 13.02 -0.92 12.86
C VAL A 33 11.55 -1.26 12.68
N ALA A 34 10.79 -1.33 13.77
CA ALA A 34 9.37 -1.59 13.70
C ALA A 34 8.71 -0.37 13.04
N ARG A 35 8.70 -0.35 11.71
CA ARG A 35 8.11 0.73 10.92
C ARG A 35 6.63 0.49 10.79
N MET A 36 5.85 1.38 11.37
CA MET A 36 4.40 1.37 11.23
C MET A 36 4.01 2.44 10.21
N ALA A 37 3.21 2.06 9.21
CA ALA A 37 2.53 3.00 8.34
C ALA A 37 1.03 3.01 8.62
N LYS A 38 0.44 4.19 8.59
CA LYS A 38 -1.00 4.41 8.77
C LYS A 38 -1.51 5.27 7.63
N ILE A 39 -2.60 4.84 7.00
CA ILE A 39 -3.33 5.66 6.04
C ILE A 39 -4.61 6.15 6.71
N VAL A 40 -4.80 7.46 6.71
CA VAL A 40 -5.99 8.12 7.25
C VAL A 40 -6.87 8.53 6.08
N PHE A 41 -8.10 7.99 6.03
CA PHE A 41 -9.09 8.32 5.02
C PHE A 41 -10.13 9.30 5.58
N THR A 42 -10.42 10.34 4.83
CA THR A 42 -11.62 11.17 4.97
C THR A 42 -12.58 10.87 3.81
N ARG A 43 -13.62 11.68 3.62
CA ARG A 43 -14.62 11.48 2.56
C ARG A 43 -14.01 11.46 1.16
N ASP A 44 -13.11 12.39 0.88
CA ASP A 44 -12.61 12.72 -0.46
C ASP A 44 -11.07 12.80 -0.53
N HIS A 45 -10.37 12.61 0.59
CA HIS A 45 -8.91 12.64 0.65
C HIS A 45 -8.36 11.49 1.51
N PHE A 46 -7.06 11.27 1.38
CA PHE A 46 -6.29 10.46 2.32
C PHE A 46 -4.94 11.09 2.63
N SER A 47 -4.37 10.71 3.77
CA SER A 47 -3.03 11.08 4.21
C SER A 47 -2.28 9.85 4.67
N ILE A 48 -0.97 9.81 4.44
CA ILE A 48 -0.12 8.69 4.82
C ILE A 48 0.85 9.17 5.90
N TYR A 49 0.94 8.39 6.98
CA TYR A 49 1.81 8.61 8.11
C TYR A 49 2.75 7.42 8.25
N VAL A 50 4.01 7.69 8.54
CA VAL A 50 5.01 6.68 8.91
C VAL A 50 5.63 7.04 10.25
N VAL A 51 5.90 6.01 11.04
CA VAL A 51 6.65 6.12 12.30
C VAL A 51 7.89 5.25 12.17
N GLU A 52 9.04 5.86 12.36
CA GLU A 52 10.31 5.15 12.60
C GLU A 52 10.57 5.08 14.10
N ASP A 53 11.26 4.04 14.56
CA ASP A 53 11.42 3.78 16.00
C ASP A 53 12.12 4.96 16.70
N GLY A 54 11.51 5.42 17.80
CA GLY A 54 11.97 6.60 18.55
C GLY A 54 11.71 7.96 17.88
N GLU A 55 11.05 8.01 16.72
CA GLU A 55 10.73 9.25 16.00
C GLU A 55 9.25 9.64 16.06
N GLU A 56 8.97 10.92 15.80
CA GLU A 56 7.60 11.43 15.67
C GLU A 56 6.95 10.96 14.35
N GLU A 57 5.61 10.91 14.33
CA GLU A 57 4.85 10.61 13.11
C GLU A 57 5.20 11.60 11.99
N LYS A 58 5.69 11.09 10.86
CA LYS A 58 5.98 11.87 9.65
C LYS A 58 4.89 11.66 8.61
N MET A 59 4.36 12.77 8.06
CA MET A 59 3.47 12.72 6.91
C MET A 59 4.25 12.59 5.60
N ILE A 60 3.79 11.71 4.72
CA ILE A 60 4.34 11.54 3.38
C ILE A 60 3.65 12.49 2.40
N LYS A 61 4.44 13.09 1.51
CA LYS A 61 3.97 13.89 0.38
C LYS A 61 3.88 13.04 -0.88
N ASP A 62 2.85 13.27 -1.70
CA ASP A 62 2.78 12.70 -3.05
C ASP A 62 3.75 13.40 -4.02
N SER A 63 3.72 13.00 -5.29
CA SER A 63 4.54 13.61 -6.34
C SER A 63 4.25 15.09 -6.57
N ASP A 64 3.05 15.55 -6.23
CA ASP A 64 2.63 16.95 -6.36
C ASP A 64 2.98 17.76 -5.09
N GLY A 65 3.59 17.12 -4.08
CA GLY A 65 4.03 17.75 -2.83
C GLY A 65 2.93 17.86 -1.77
N SER A 66 1.75 17.26 -1.99
CA SER A 66 0.61 17.31 -1.08
C SER A 66 0.66 16.19 -0.04
N THR A 67 0.30 16.52 1.21
CA THR A 67 0.09 15.54 2.29
C THR A 67 -1.38 15.19 2.48
N LYS A 68 -2.29 15.88 1.79
CA LYS A 68 -3.74 15.60 1.73
C LYS A 68 -4.06 15.27 0.28
N ILE A 69 -4.04 13.99 -0.03
CA ILE A 69 -4.08 13.51 -1.41
C ILE A 69 -5.54 13.25 -1.77
N PRO A 70 -6.09 13.89 -2.84
CA PRO A 70 -7.45 13.62 -3.28
C PRO A 70 -7.66 12.16 -3.68
N LEU A 71 -8.82 11.58 -3.34
CA LEU A 71 -9.25 10.24 -3.72
C LEU A 71 -9.81 10.20 -5.15
N TYR A 72 -8.98 10.63 -6.11
CA TYR A 72 -9.27 10.62 -7.54
C TYR A 72 -8.32 9.66 -8.22
N ILE A 73 -8.83 8.84 -9.14
CA ILE A 73 -8.03 7.92 -9.96
C ILE A 73 -8.29 8.23 -11.43
N SER A 74 -7.26 8.68 -12.14
CA SER A 74 -7.32 8.90 -13.59
C SER A 74 -6.73 7.71 -14.36
N PHE A 75 -7.43 7.31 -15.41
CA PHE A 75 -7.08 6.24 -16.34
C PHE A 75 -6.79 6.74 -17.77
N MET A 76 -6.61 8.06 -17.91
CA MET A 76 -6.29 8.70 -19.19
C MET A 76 -4.91 8.22 -19.71
N GLU A 77 -3.98 8.01 -18.79
CA GLU A 77 -2.63 7.53 -19.07
C GLU A 77 -2.51 6.00 -19.04
N LYS A 78 -1.38 5.46 -19.53
CA LYS A 78 -1.11 4.01 -19.50
C LYS A 78 -1.08 3.41 -18.10
N LYS A 79 -0.69 4.20 -17.09
CA LYS A 79 -0.68 3.81 -15.68
C LYS A 79 -1.67 4.71 -14.94
N PRO A 80 -2.45 4.17 -13.98
CA PRO A 80 -3.33 4.99 -13.16
C PRO A 80 -2.56 6.10 -12.44
N VAL A 81 -3.10 7.31 -12.47
CA VAL A 81 -2.60 8.48 -11.74
C VAL A 81 -3.58 8.77 -10.61
N ILE A 82 -3.08 9.08 -9.42
CA ILE A 82 -3.89 9.35 -8.22
C ILE A 82 -3.56 10.74 -7.68
N GLY A 83 -4.54 11.39 -7.05
CA GLY A 83 -4.33 12.65 -6.34
C GLY A 83 -4.66 13.88 -7.17
N GLU A 84 -3.94 14.96 -6.92
CA GLU A 84 -4.20 16.29 -7.48
C GLU A 84 -4.16 16.29 -9.02
N SER A 85 -3.19 15.61 -9.60
CA SER A 85 -3.10 15.40 -11.05
C SER A 85 -4.35 14.72 -11.63
N ALA A 86 -4.95 13.76 -10.94
CA ALA A 86 -6.19 13.10 -11.38
C ALA A 86 -7.42 14.00 -11.21
N ALA A 87 -7.48 14.80 -10.14
CA ALA A 87 -8.54 15.78 -9.92
C ALA A 87 -8.61 16.82 -11.06
N LYS A 88 -7.46 17.33 -11.51
CA LYS A 88 -7.38 18.24 -12.67
C LYS A 88 -7.87 17.60 -13.98
N VAL A 89 -7.69 16.29 -14.14
CA VAL A 89 -8.23 15.58 -15.31
C VAL A 89 -9.75 15.51 -15.22
N ALA A 90 -10.34 15.36 -14.04
CA ALA A 90 -11.80 15.28 -13.87
C ALA A 90 -12.53 16.53 -14.38
N GLU A 91 -11.90 17.71 -14.28
CA GLU A 91 -12.46 18.97 -14.79
C GLU A 91 -12.56 19.02 -16.32
N LYS A 92 -11.68 18.29 -17.03
CA LYS A 92 -11.54 18.38 -18.49
C LYS A 92 -11.98 17.12 -19.23
N ASN A 93 -11.71 15.96 -18.65
CA ASN A 93 -11.94 14.63 -19.21
C ASN A 93 -12.52 13.70 -18.12
N PRO A 94 -13.72 13.98 -17.61
CA PRO A 94 -14.32 13.27 -16.47
C PRO A 94 -14.51 11.77 -16.72
N ASP A 95 -14.72 11.33 -17.96
CA ASP A 95 -14.96 9.92 -18.31
C ASP A 95 -13.76 9.01 -17.99
N PHE A 96 -12.56 9.59 -17.87
CA PHE A 96 -11.34 8.86 -17.51
C PHE A 96 -11.07 8.85 -16.01
N VAL A 97 -11.92 9.44 -15.18
CA VAL A 97 -11.64 9.63 -13.74
C VAL A 97 -12.73 9.02 -12.88
N VAL A 98 -12.30 8.25 -11.88
CA VAL A 98 -13.17 7.71 -10.83
C VAL A 98 -12.83 8.39 -9.50
N TYR A 99 -13.87 8.80 -8.77
CA TYR A 99 -13.78 9.46 -7.46
C TYR A 99 -14.95 9.01 -6.57
N ASP A 100 -15.09 9.58 -5.37
CA ASP A 100 -16.11 9.20 -4.36
C ASP A 100 -16.03 7.73 -3.93
N LEU A 101 -14.83 7.14 -3.92
CA LEU A 101 -14.62 5.73 -3.58
C LEU A 101 -15.17 5.35 -2.20
N MET A 102 -15.11 6.25 -1.22
CA MET A 102 -15.67 6.01 0.11
C MET A 102 -17.19 5.77 0.04
N LYS A 103 -17.91 6.56 -0.77
CA LYS A 103 -19.35 6.39 -0.98
C LYS A 103 -19.65 5.14 -1.80
N LEU A 104 -18.85 4.86 -2.83
CA LEU A 104 -19.00 3.64 -3.64
C LEU A 104 -18.76 2.36 -2.83
N CYS A 105 -17.85 2.38 -1.87
CA CYS A 105 -17.59 1.25 -0.97
C CYS A 105 -18.69 1.03 0.08
N SER A 106 -19.52 2.03 0.37
CA SER A 106 -20.52 2.00 1.45
C SER A 106 -21.95 1.77 1.00
N ILE A 107 -22.19 1.61 -0.31
CA ILE A 107 -23.54 1.47 -0.88
C ILE A 107 -23.62 0.32 -1.87
N ASN A 108 -24.83 -0.21 -2.05
CA ASN A 108 -25.16 -1.14 -3.12
C ASN A 108 -25.69 -0.39 -4.35
N PHE A 109 -25.76 -1.08 -5.49
CA PHE A 109 -26.20 -0.49 -6.75
C PHE A 109 -27.59 0.18 -6.67
N GLU A 110 -28.51 -0.39 -5.90
CA GLU A 110 -29.88 0.13 -5.73
C GLU A 110 -29.93 1.48 -5.00
N ASN A 111 -28.91 1.79 -4.19
CA ASN A 111 -28.80 3.04 -3.44
C ASN A 111 -27.86 4.06 -4.12
N ALA A 112 -27.41 3.76 -5.35
CA ALA A 112 -26.47 4.60 -6.07
C ALA A 112 -27.14 5.88 -6.61
N ASP A 113 -26.39 6.98 -6.61
CA ASP A 113 -26.84 8.27 -7.11
C ASP A 113 -26.61 8.34 -8.63
N SER A 114 -27.58 8.87 -9.38
CA SER A 114 -27.49 9.04 -10.84
C SER A 114 -26.61 10.22 -11.27
N LYS A 115 -26.13 11.03 -10.33
CA LYS A 115 -25.37 12.26 -10.58
C LYS A 115 -23.88 12.06 -10.90
N TRP A 116 -23.34 10.85 -10.79
CA TRP A 116 -21.95 10.61 -11.16
C TRP A 116 -21.75 10.65 -12.69
N PRO A 117 -20.63 11.21 -13.18
CA PRO A 117 -20.35 11.30 -14.61
C PRO A 117 -19.99 9.95 -15.23
N PHE A 118 -19.56 8.99 -14.41
CA PHE A 118 -19.26 7.62 -14.82
C PHE A 118 -20.50 6.72 -14.67
N LYS A 119 -20.58 5.71 -15.54
CA LYS A 119 -21.71 4.78 -15.56
C LYS A 119 -21.54 3.71 -14.49
N LEU A 120 -22.59 3.50 -13.71
CA LEU A 120 -22.66 2.40 -12.76
C LEU A 120 -23.39 1.20 -13.37
N ILE A 121 -22.91 0.01 -13.06
CA ILE A 121 -23.45 -1.25 -13.54
C ILE A 121 -23.61 -2.21 -12.36
N LYS A 122 -24.75 -2.88 -12.28
CA LYS A 122 -25.01 -3.94 -11.30
C LYS A 122 -24.29 -5.21 -11.72
N ASN A 123 -23.46 -5.79 -10.87
CA ASN A 123 -22.94 -7.14 -11.08
C ASN A 123 -23.94 -8.21 -10.61
N TYR A 124 -23.61 -9.49 -10.85
CA TYR A 124 -24.45 -10.63 -10.48
C TYR A 124 -24.70 -10.76 -8.97
N ASN A 125 -23.85 -10.17 -8.13
CA ASN A 125 -23.97 -10.14 -6.66
C ASN A 125 -24.66 -8.88 -6.12
N ASN A 126 -25.27 -8.05 -6.98
CA ASN A 126 -25.79 -6.72 -6.61
C ASN A 126 -24.73 -5.70 -6.15
N GLU A 127 -23.46 -5.97 -6.40
CA GLU A 127 -22.37 -5.03 -6.15
C GLU A 127 -22.23 -4.05 -7.33
N ILE A 128 -21.62 -2.90 -7.05
CA ILE A 128 -21.38 -1.86 -8.03
C ILE A 128 -20.15 -2.21 -8.87
N LEU A 129 -20.28 -2.06 -10.19
CA LEU A 129 -19.16 -1.88 -11.11
C LEU A 129 -19.21 -0.46 -11.66
N VAL A 130 -18.06 0.20 -11.65
CA VAL A 130 -17.86 1.51 -12.29
C VAL A 130 -17.31 1.27 -13.68
N GLU A 131 -17.98 1.79 -14.72
CA GLU A 131 -17.46 1.85 -16.08
C GLU A 131 -16.76 3.19 -16.30
N PHE A 132 -15.53 3.15 -16.79
CA PHE A 132 -14.68 4.32 -17.05
C PHE A 132 -13.86 4.11 -18.32
N GLU A 133 -13.48 5.22 -18.96
CA GLU A 133 -12.66 5.19 -20.17
C GLU A 133 -11.17 4.99 -19.84
N THR A 134 -10.47 4.33 -20.76
CA THR A 134 -9.02 4.18 -20.73
C THR A 134 -8.45 4.38 -22.12
N SER A 135 -7.13 4.55 -22.24
CA SER A 135 -6.45 4.54 -23.55
C SER A 135 -6.70 3.28 -24.40
N ASN A 136 -7.18 2.18 -23.80
CA ASN A 136 -7.52 0.93 -24.49
C ASN A 136 -9.04 0.66 -24.53
N GLY A 137 -9.85 1.73 -24.49
CA GLY A 137 -11.31 1.68 -24.46
C GLY A 137 -11.90 1.47 -23.06
N PRO A 138 -13.23 1.32 -22.96
CA PRO A 138 -13.93 1.27 -21.69
C PRO A 138 -13.51 0.05 -20.86
N ARG A 139 -13.47 0.24 -19.55
CA ARG A 139 -13.19 -0.80 -18.55
C ARG A 139 -14.20 -0.72 -17.43
N ARG A 140 -14.32 -1.83 -16.68
CA ARG A 140 -15.22 -1.94 -15.53
C ARG A 140 -14.44 -2.48 -14.33
N ALA A 141 -14.63 -1.87 -13.18
CA ALA A 141 -14.03 -2.35 -11.94
C ALA A 141 -14.97 -2.14 -10.74
N GLY A 142 -14.87 -3.02 -9.77
CA GLY A 142 -15.50 -2.84 -8.47
C GLY A 142 -14.75 -1.81 -7.60
N PRO A 143 -15.42 -1.20 -6.61
CA PRO A 143 -14.80 -0.26 -5.68
C PRO A 143 -13.59 -0.83 -4.94
N ASP A 144 -13.62 -2.14 -4.62
CA ASP A 144 -12.53 -2.87 -3.97
C ASP A 144 -11.27 -2.95 -4.84
N PHE A 145 -11.42 -3.17 -6.15
CA PHE A 145 -10.28 -3.15 -7.08
C PHE A 145 -9.72 -1.73 -7.24
N LEU A 146 -10.58 -0.72 -7.34
CA LEU A 146 -10.16 0.68 -7.44
C LEU A 146 -9.41 1.13 -6.18
N LEU A 147 -9.89 0.73 -5.00
CA LEU A 147 -9.21 0.98 -3.73
C LEU A 147 -7.87 0.24 -3.63
N ALA A 148 -7.76 -0.98 -4.20
CA ALA A 148 -6.48 -1.69 -4.29
C ALA A 148 -5.44 -0.93 -5.15
N ILE A 149 -5.86 -0.18 -6.18
CA ILE A 149 -4.98 0.73 -6.93
C ILE A 149 -4.48 1.86 -6.00
N VAL A 150 -5.36 2.43 -5.18
CA VAL A 150 -5.00 3.46 -4.18
C VAL A 150 -3.99 2.91 -3.17
N PHE A 151 -4.23 1.73 -2.59
CA PHE A 151 -3.28 1.13 -1.65
C PHE A 151 -1.92 0.85 -2.27
N ASN A 152 -1.88 0.31 -3.50
CA ASN A 152 -0.61 0.13 -4.21
C ASN A 152 0.14 1.45 -4.44
N HIS A 153 -0.58 2.55 -4.66
CA HIS A 153 0.03 3.87 -4.74
C HIS A 153 0.59 4.32 -3.39
N CYS A 154 -0.17 4.16 -2.30
CA CYS A 154 0.30 4.48 -0.96
C CYS A 154 1.55 3.67 -0.57
N LEU A 155 1.56 2.37 -0.85
CA LEU A 155 2.70 1.49 -0.57
C LEU A 155 3.95 1.91 -1.34
N LYS A 156 3.82 2.36 -2.59
CA LYS A 156 4.96 2.90 -3.36
C LYS A 156 5.49 4.20 -2.79
N LEU A 157 4.61 5.08 -2.29
CA LEU A 157 5.04 6.30 -1.61
C LEU A 157 5.77 5.98 -0.30
N ILE A 158 5.26 5.01 0.47
CA ILE A 158 5.92 4.52 1.68
C ILE A 158 7.28 3.90 1.36
N GLU A 159 7.34 2.96 0.41
CA GLU A 159 8.59 2.31 -0.01
C GLU A 159 9.62 3.31 -0.53
N LYS A 160 9.19 4.36 -1.23
CA LYS A 160 10.08 5.44 -1.68
C LYS A 160 10.66 6.24 -0.51
N GLU A 161 9.86 6.48 0.53
CA GLU A 161 10.26 7.26 1.70
C GLU A 161 11.12 6.45 2.67
N THR A 162 10.76 5.19 2.93
CA THR A 162 11.38 4.34 3.96
C THR A 162 12.40 3.35 3.40
N GLY A 163 12.37 3.08 2.09
CA GLY A 163 13.15 2.02 1.46
C GLY A 163 12.63 0.60 1.73
N GLU A 164 11.45 0.46 2.36
CA GLU A 164 10.89 -0.83 2.76
C GLU A 164 9.52 -1.10 2.15
N LYS A 165 9.35 -2.35 1.71
CA LYS A 165 8.06 -2.85 1.25
C LYS A 165 7.29 -3.38 2.46
N LEU A 166 6.11 -2.82 2.70
CA LEU A 166 5.23 -3.24 3.78
C LEU A 166 4.23 -4.30 3.33
N GLU A 167 3.96 -5.25 4.23
CA GLU A 167 2.91 -6.27 4.08
C GLU A 167 1.72 -6.02 5.01
N GLU A 168 1.84 -5.05 5.91
CA GLU A 168 0.83 -4.69 6.90
C GLU A 168 0.78 -3.17 7.08
N ILE A 169 -0.42 -2.59 7.08
CA ILE A 169 -0.65 -1.15 7.25
C ILE A 169 -1.86 -0.88 8.15
N GLY A 170 -1.78 0.20 8.92
CA GLY A 170 -2.91 0.74 9.69
C GLY A 170 -3.85 1.55 8.81
N ILE A 171 -5.15 1.43 9.02
CA ILE A 171 -6.20 2.19 8.34
C ILE A 171 -7.02 2.91 9.40
N LYS A 172 -7.09 4.23 9.31
CA LYS A 172 -7.93 5.07 10.17
C LYS A 172 -8.94 5.81 9.32
N PHE A 173 -10.16 5.93 9.82
CA PHE A 173 -11.22 6.72 9.20
C PHE A 173 -11.57 7.93 10.07
N GLU A 174 -11.65 9.10 9.45
CA GLU A 174 -11.99 10.37 10.11
C GLU A 174 -13.20 11.04 9.43
N GLY A 175 -14.11 11.57 10.24
CA GLY A 175 -15.32 12.24 9.74
C GLY A 175 -16.45 11.30 9.29
N PHE A 176 -16.44 10.04 9.74
CA PHE A 176 -17.50 9.07 9.45
C PHE A 176 -18.21 8.61 10.73
N GLU A 177 -19.55 8.53 10.68
CA GLU A 177 -20.37 8.04 11.79
C GLU A 177 -20.37 6.51 11.90
N LYS A 178 -20.39 5.81 10.75
CA LYS A 178 -20.44 4.34 10.67
C LYS A 178 -19.25 3.84 9.88
N LYS A 179 -18.22 3.39 10.59
CA LYS A 179 -16.98 2.93 9.95
C LYS A 179 -17.11 1.55 9.32
N GLU A 180 -18.07 0.80 9.80
CA GLU A 180 -18.31 -0.60 9.47
C GLU A 180 -18.81 -0.75 8.03
N ASP A 181 -19.42 0.29 7.46
CA ASP A 181 -20.01 0.27 6.12
C ASP A 181 -18.96 0.10 5.01
N PHE A 182 -17.72 0.58 5.22
CA PHE A 182 -16.65 0.51 4.22
C PHE A 182 -15.58 -0.55 4.52
N VAL A 183 -15.47 -1.03 5.76
CA VAL A 183 -14.48 -2.07 6.14
C VAL A 183 -14.50 -3.30 5.23
N PRO A 184 -15.65 -3.86 4.81
CA PRO A 184 -15.67 -5.01 3.90
C PRO A 184 -15.02 -4.72 2.54
N CYS A 185 -15.27 -3.54 1.96
CA CYS A 185 -14.65 -3.09 0.72
C CYS A 185 -13.12 -2.98 0.87
N PHE A 186 -12.68 -2.39 1.98
CA PHE A 186 -11.26 -2.23 2.32
C PHE A 186 -10.56 -3.58 2.49
N LYS A 187 -11.16 -4.53 3.21
CA LYS A 187 -10.61 -5.88 3.38
C LYS A 187 -10.41 -6.58 2.03
N LYS A 188 -11.43 -6.59 1.16
CA LYS A 188 -11.33 -7.13 -0.20
C LYS A 188 -10.20 -6.46 -1.01
N ALA A 189 -10.03 -5.15 -0.86
CA ALA A 189 -8.97 -4.41 -1.54
C ALA A 189 -7.57 -4.81 -1.04
N GLY A 190 -7.38 -4.99 0.27
CA GLY A 190 -6.12 -5.49 0.86
C GLY A 190 -5.77 -6.90 0.41
N GLU A 191 -6.75 -7.80 0.38
CA GLU A 191 -6.60 -9.18 -0.12
C GLU A 191 -6.10 -9.22 -1.57
N LYS A 192 -6.62 -8.35 -2.45
CA LYS A 192 -6.19 -8.28 -3.86
C LYS A 192 -4.72 -7.94 -4.06
N ILE A 193 -4.09 -7.29 -3.09
CA ILE A 193 -2.69 -6.86 -3.17
C ILE A 193 -1.81 -7.58 -2.15
N ASN A 194 -2.35 -8.59 -1.47
CA ASN A 194 -1.68 -9.35 -0.42
C ASN A 194 -1.09 -8.47 0.69
N VAL A 195 -1.89 -7.50 1.17
CA VAL A 195 -1.52 -6.63 2.29
C VAL A 195 -2.57 -6.72 3.39
N LYS A 196 -2.10 -6.94 4.62
CA LYS A 196 -2.93 -6.98 5.82
C LYS A 196 -3.29 -5.56 6.25
N LEU A 197 -4.58 -5.34 6.49
CA LEU A 197 -5.10 -4.05 6.95
C LEU A 197 -5.52 -4.15 8.40
N ASN A 198 -4.94 -3.29 9.25
CA ASN A 198 -5.35 -3.13 10.64
C ASN A 198 -6.21 -1.88 10.77
N PHE A 199 -7.48 -2.04 11.13
CA PHE A 199 -8.39 -0.92 11.32
C PHE A 199 -8.19 -0.32 12.73
N LEU A 200 -7.92 0.98 12.80
CA LEU A 200 -7.57 1.76 14.01
C LEU A 200 -8.74 2.64 14.50
#